data_AF-A0A9X0R050-F1
#
_entry.id   AF-A0A9X0R050-F1
#
_cell.length_a   1.000
_cell.length_b   1.000
_cell.length_c   1.000
_cell.angle_alpha   90.00
_cell.angle_beta   90.00
_cell.angle_gamma   90.00
#
_symmetry.space_group_name_H-M   'P 1'
#
loop_
_entity.id
_entity.type
_entity.pdbx_description
1 polymer ?
#
loop_
_entity_poly.entity_id
_entity_poly.type
_entity_poly.pdbx_seq_one_letter_code
_entity_poly.pdbx_strand_id
1 'polypeptide(L)'
;MPAVDGMTLRLSPGSAALVLPAGGMQALRFTGLLRATMAFHAALLEARSRLRTEVAGPEAAPELLRARVGAIAAGLEELLQVQREQARRLSDRQASLLRDAQYVMCALADDMLLYDDACDGRLLWREELLESRMFGTRIAGERFFDRAARIAGLADRDGQELAPVYLLALCLGFRGRHRGPEEAPALRQHAKALFEAATGRQPDARMHGRLLAPLAIASVQGGGAPLRRMRSFGWPALAGGVAAAFLLLSTGLWFWLTSPVWHAAELIFRAAR
;
A
#
# COMPACT_ATOMS: atom_id res chain seq x y z
N MET A 1 17.91 4.10 42.87
CA MET A 1 18.16 4.89 41.64
C MET A 1 16.82 5.11 40.95
N PRO A 2 16.45 6.36 40.63
CA PRO A 2 15.13 6.68 40.09
C PRO A 2 15.09 6.60 38.54
N ALA A 3 13.88 6.32 38.05
CA ALA A 3 13.29 6.66 36.75
C ALA A 3 14.10 6.39 35.46
N VAL A 4 13.68 5.35 34.73
CA VAL A 4 13.61 5.43 33.27
C VAL A 4 12.16 5.12 32.91
N ASP A 5 11.42 6.19 32.62
CA ASP A 5 10.06 6.16 32.11
C ASP A 5 10.00 5.29 30.85
N GLY A 6 9.38 4.12 31.00
CA GLY A 6 8.93 3.31 29.89
C GLY A 6 7.84 4.08 29.16
N MET A 7 8.23 4.77 28.09
CA MET A 7 7.33 5.43 27.16
C MET A 7 6.49 4.37 26.44
N THR A 8 5.46 3.88 27.12
CA THR A 8 4.40 3.09 26.51
C THR A 8 3.64 4.01 25.57
N LEU A 9 3.99 3.99 24.29
CA LEU A 9 3.15 4.48 23.22
C LEU A 9 1.89 3.59 23.17
N ARG A 10 0.92 3.89 24.05
CA ARG A 10 -0.47 3.48 23.86
C ARG A 10 -0.93 4.16 22.56
N LEU A 11 -0.97 3.41 21.47
CA LEU A 11 -1.68 3.84 20.27
C LEU A 11 -3.16 3.85 20.62
N SER A 12 -3.68 5.06 20.88
CA SER A 12 -5.11 5.30 21.04
C SER A 12 -5.84 4.82 19.78
N PRO A 13 -6.95 4.06 19.89
CA PRO A 13 -7.64 3.47 18.73
C PRO A 13 -8.32 4.51 17.81
N GLY A 14 -8.11 5.81 18.04
CA GLY A 14 -8.73 6.91 17.30
C GLY A 14 -7.89 7.56 16.19
N SER A 15 -6.68 7.09 15.89
CA SER A 15 -5.78 7.76 14.92
C SER A 15 -5.52 7.00 13.62
N ALA A 16 -6.22 5.89 13.37
CA ALA A 16 -6.28 5.25 12.05
C ALA A 16 -7.39 5.88 11.18
N ALA A 17 -7.56 7.20 11.27
CA ALA A 17 -8.43 7.93 10.36
C ALA A 17 -7.80 7.86 8.96
N LEU A 18 -8.44 7.10 8.09
CA LEU A 18 -8.14 6.94 6.68
C LEU A 18 -8.40 8.28 5.95
N VAL A 19 -7.56 9.30 6.18
CA VAL A 19 -7.60 10.56 5.44
C VAL A 19 -6.88 10.36 4.12
N LEU A 20 -7.67 10.19 3.06
CA LEU A 20 -7.20 10.22 1.69
C LEU A 20 -6.96 11.69 1.30
N PRO A 21 -5.75 12.09 0.87
CA PRO A 21 -5.52 13.45 0.39
C PRO A 21 -6.26 13.68 -0.93
N ALA A 22 -6.97 14.81 -1.01
CA ALA A 22 -7.60 15.28 -2.23
C ALA A 22 -6.52 15.84 -3.19
N GLY A 23 -5.89 14.99 -4.01
CA GLY A 23 -5.06 15.46 -5.12
C GLY A 23 -4.09 14.44 -5.73
N GLY A 24 -4.34 14.02 -6.99
CA GLY A 24 -3.35 13.35 -7.85
C GLY A 24 -3.66 11.87 -8.18
N MET A 25 -4.50 11.65 -9.19
CA MET A 25 -5.26 10.40 -9.44
C MET A 25 -4.47 9.15 -9.89
N GLN A 26 -3.13 9.17 -9.97
CA GLN A 26 -2.34 8.00 -10.41
C GLN A 26 -1.21 7.59 -9.47
N ALA A 27 -0.55 8.53 -8.76
CA ALA A 27 0.53 8.20 -7.83
C ALA A 27 0.03 7.75 -6.44
N LEU A 28 -1.23 8.05 -6.10
CA LEU A 28 -1.84 7.77 -4.79
C LEU A 28 -2.42 6.36 -4.61
N ARG A 29 -2.44 5.50 -5.63
CA ARG A 29 -3.17 4.21 -5.60
C ARG A 29 -2.39 3.09 -4.90
N PHE A 30 -1.07 3.04 -5.08
CA PHE A 30 -0.18 2.02 -4.51
C PHE A 30 0.01 2.16 -2.98
N THR A 31 -0.06 3.38 -2.45
CA THR A 31 0.20 3.67 -1.03
C THR A 31 -0.90 3.13 -0.11
N GLY A 32 -2.14 3.04 -0.60
CA GLY A 32 -3.30 2.63 0.20
C GLY A 32 -3.24 1.16 0.64
N LEU A 33 -3.02 0.24 -0.31
CA LEU A 33 -2.97 -1.20 -0.02
C LEU A 33 -1.76 -1.57 0.84
N LEU A 34 -0.60 -0.98 0.58
CA LEU A 34 0.60 -1.20 1.39
C LEU A 34 0.44 -0.67 2.81
N ARG A 35 -0.16 0.53 2.98
CA ARG A 35 -0.45 1.09 4.31
C ARG A 35 -1.42 0.20 5.08
N ALA A 36 -2.49 -0.26 4.44
CA ALA A 36 -3.44 -1.21 5.00
C ALA A 36 -2.74 -2.51 5.44
N THR A 37 -1.88 -3.07 4.57
CA THR A 37 -1.10 -4.28 4.86
C THR A 37 -0.17 -4.08 6.06
N MET A 38 0.54 -2.95 6.13
CA MET A 38 1.43 -2.64 7.25
C MET A 38 0.68 -2.41 8.57
N ALA A 39 -0.47 -1.74 8.53
CA ALA A 39 -1.32 -1.55 9.69
C ALA A 39 -1.84 -2.89 10.21
N PHE A 40 -2.29 -3.77 9.31
CA PHE A 40 -2.67 -5.14 9.67
C PHE A 40 -1.48 -5.92 10.23
N HIS A 41 -0.29 -5.81 9.62
CA HIS A 41 0.89 -6.50 10.13
C HIS A 41 1.28 -6.05 11.54
N ALA A 42 1.14 -4.76 11.86
CA ALA A 42 1.36 -4.27 13.23
C ALA A 42 0.37 -4.92 14.22
N ALA A 43 -0.91 -4.97 13.88
CA ALA A 43 -1.93 -5.66 14.69
C ALA A 43 -1.65 -7.17 14.82
N LEU A 44 -1.14 -7.79 13.76
CA LEU A 44 -0.74 -9.20 13.75
C LEU A 44 0.45 -9.47 14.67
N LEU A 45 1.44 -8.56 14.74
CA LEU A 45 2.54 -8.68 15.69
C LEU A 45 2.06 -8.54 17.15
N GLU A 46 1.09 -7.67 17.41
CA GLU A 46 0.44 -7.56 18.71
C GLU A 46 -0.33 -8.84 19.06
N ALA A 47 -1.14 -9.36 18.13
CA ALA A 47 -1.84 -10.63 18.29
C ALA A 47 -0.89 -11.80 18.58
N ARG A 48 0.25 -11.86 17.88
CA ARG A 48 1.31 -12.85 18.13
C ARG A 48 1.89 -12.71 19.54
N SER A 49 2.16 -11.49 19.99
CA SER A 49 2.64 -11.22 21.35
C SER A 49 1.65 -11.72 22.39
N ARG A 50 0.35 -11.42 22.20
CA ARG A 50 -0.74 -11.88 23.06
C ARG A 50 -0.88 -13.39 23.09
N LEU A 51 -0.78 -14.06 21.94
CA LEU A 51 -0.78 -15.53 21.91
C LEU A 51 0.37 -16.10 22.73
N ARG A 52 1.57 -15.53 22.64
CA ARG A 52 2.72 -15.98 23.44
C ARG A 52 2.54 -15.73 24.93
N THR A 53 1.93 -14.64 25.36
CA THR A 53 1.76 -14.34 26.79
C THR A 53 0.53 -15.02 27.40
N GLU A 54 -0.57 -15.08 26.66
CA GLU A 54 -1.86 -15.57 27.15
C GLU A 54 -2.04 -17.09 26.95
N VAL A 55 -1.28 -17.73 26.05
CA VAL A 55 -1.42 -19.17 25.73
C VAL A 55 -0.23 -20.01 26.21
N ALA A 56 0.96 -19.44 26.44
CA ALA A 56 2.14 -20.19 26.89
C ALA A 56 2.16 -20.57 28.39
N GLY A 57 1.02 -20.48 29.08
CA GLY A 57 0.89 -20.84 30.49
C GLY A 57 0.43 -22.30 30.67
N PRO A 58 1.20 -23.18 31.35
CA PRO A 58 0.91 -24.61 31.43
C PRO A 58 -0.31 -25.01 32.27
N GLU A 59 -1.05 -24.06 32.86
CA GLU A 59 -2.14 -24.34 33.82
C GLU A 59 -3.53 -23.87 33.38
N ALA A 60 -3.67 -23.28 32.19
CA ALA A 60 -4.97 -22.80 31.73
C ALA A 60 -5.86 -23.96 31.22
N ALA A 61 -7.13 -23.97 31.65
CA ALA A 61 -8.11 -24.93 31.14
C ALA A 61 -8.20 -24.87 29.60
N PRO A 62 -8.31 -26.00 28.89
CA PRO A 62 -8.31 -26.02 27.43
C PRO A 62 -9.38 -25.11 26.79
N GLU A 63 -10.57 -25.03 27.41
CA GLU A 63 -11.66 -24.17 26.94
C GLU A 63 -11.31 -22.68 26.97
N LEU A 64 -10.62 -22.24 28.01
CA LEU A 64 -10.15 -20.86 28.14
C LEU A 64 -9.10 -20.54 27.07
N LEU A 65 -8.22 -21.48 26.75
CA LEU A 65 -7.24 -21.32 25.68
C LEU A 65 -7.92 -21.19 24.31
N ARG A 66 -8.94 -22.02 24.02
CA ARG A 66 -9.72 -21.88 22.78
C ARG A 66 -10.41 -20.52 22.69
N ALA A 67 -11.03 -20.09 23.78
CA ALA A 67 -11.71 -18.79 23.84
C ALA A 67 -10.75 -17.61 23.60
N ARG A 68 -9.54 -17.66 24.18
CA ARG A 68 -8.48 -16.64 23.96
C ARG A 68 -8.02 -16.60 22.51
N VAL A 69 -7.71 -17.77 21.93
CA VAL A 69 -7.30 -17.87 20.52
C VAL A 69 -8.40 -17.37 19.59
N GLY A 70 -9.65 -17.79 19.82
CA GLY A 70 -10.81 -17.32 19.06
C GLY A 70 -11.05 -15.82 19.19
N ALA A 71 -10.87 -15.23 20.37
CA ALA A 71 -10.98 -13.79 20.57
C ALA A 71 -9.88 -13.01 19.80
N ILE A 72 -8.66 -13.54 19.74
CA ILE A 72 -7.55 -12.94 18.98
C ILE A 72 -7.84 -13.03 17.46
N ALA A 73 -8.32 -14.18 16.98
CA ALA A 73 -8.72 -14.35 15.59
C ALA A 73 -9.87 -13.41 15.22
N ALA A 74 -10.90 -13.29 16.07
CA ALA A 74 -12.02 -12.38 15.88
C ALA A 74 -11.59 -10.91 15.83
N GLY A 75 -10.63 -10.48 16.66
CA GLY A 75 -10.10 -9.11 16.63
C GLY A 75 -9.37 -8.78 15.32
N LEU A 76 -8.59 -9.72 14.79
CA LEU A 76 -7.93 -9.55 13.48
C LEU A 76 -8.95 -9.55 12.33
N GLU A 77 -9.97 -10.40 12.42
CA GLU A 77 -11.08 -10.44 11.46
C GLU A 77 -11.86 -9.11 11.45
N GLU A 78 -12.23 -8.60 12.62
CA GLU A 78 -12.93 -7.33 12.77
C GLU A 78 -12.12 -6.18 12.15
N LEU A 79 -10.82 -6.14 12.37
CA LEU A 79 -9.94 -5.13 11.76
C LEU A 79 -9.94 -5.22 10.22
N LEU A 80 -10.01 -6.42 9.64
CA LEU A 80 -10.15 -6.58 8.19
C LEU A 80 -11.54 -6.18 7.69
N GLN A 81 -12.59 -6.49 8.46
CA GLN A 81 -13.96 -6.08 8.13
C GLN A 81 -14.10 -4.55 8.16
N VAL A 82 -13.61 -3.88 9.21
CA VAL A 82 -13.60 -2.41 9.33
C VAL A 82 -12.88 -1.78 8.14
N GLN A 83 -11.73 -2.32 7.71
CA GLN A 83 -11.04 -1.83 6.50
C GLN A 83 -11.91 -1.95 5.23
N ARG A 84 -12.69 -3.03 5.08
CA ARG A 84 -13.64 -3.19 3.96
C ARG A 84 -14.79 -2.20 4.04
N GLU A 85 -15.28 -1.92 5.24
CA GLU A 85 -16.38 -0.98 5.45
C GLU A 85 -15.96 0.45 5.15
N GLN A 86 -14.78 0.86 5.61
CA GLN A 86 -14.19 2.15 5.26
C GLN A 86 -13.97 2.29 3.75
N ALA A 87 -13.74 1.16 3.07
CA ALA A 87 -13.60 1.08 1.63
C ALA A 87 -14.94 1.05 0.85
N ARG A 88 -16.12 1.18 1.49
CA ARG A 88 -17.42 1.25 0.80
C ARG A 88 -17.54 2.41 -0.19
N ARG A 89 -16.70 3.44 -0.05
CA ARG A 89 -16.63 4.60 -0.95
C ARG A 89 -15.72 4.38 -2.17
N LEU A 90 -15.05 3.24 -2.24
CA LEU A 90 -14.16 2.89 -3.35
C LEU A 90 -14.96 2.37 -4.55
N SER A 91 -14.37 2.45 -5.75
CA SER A 91 -14.92 1.76 -6.93
C SER A 91 -14.87 0.24 -6.77
N ASP A 92 -15.73 -0.49 -7.49
CA ASP A 92 -15.78 -1.96 -7.46
C ASP A 92 -14.42 -2.62 -7.69
N ARG A 93 -13.64 -2.07 -8.64
CA ARG A 93 -12.28 -2.50 -8.91
C ARG A 93 -11.38 -2.33 -7.69
N GLN A 94 -11.41 -1.18 -7.04
CA GLN A 94 -10.58 -0.91 -5.85
C GLN A 94 -11.01 -1.78 -4.66
N ALA A 95 -12.31 -2.01 -4.50
CA ALA A 95 -12.82 -2.95 -3.49
C ALA A 95 -12.36 -4.38 -3.77
N SER A 96 -12.30 -4.79 -5.05
CA SER A 96 -11.73 -6.08 -5.46
C SER A 96 -10.24 -6.18 -5.14
N LEU A 97 -9.44 -5.15 -5.46
CA LEU A 97 -8.01 -5.10 -5.13
C LEU A 97 -7.77 -5.15 -3.61
N LEU A 98 -8.59 -4.46 -2.82
CA LEU A 98 -8.51 -4.55 -1.36
C LEU A 98 -8.82 -5.96 -0.87
N ARG A 99 -9.86 -6.62 -1.42
CA ARG A 99 -10.20 -8.00 -1.08
C ARG A 99 -9.06 -8.96 -1.40
N ASP A 100 -8.43 -8.82 -2.57
CA ASP A 100 -7.25 -9.61 -2.96
C ASP A 100 -6.05 -9.36 -2.03
N ALA A 101 -5.83 -8.11 -1.62
CA ALA A 101 -4.80 -7.78 -0.64
C ALA A 101 -5.10 -8.37 0.75
N GLN A 102 -6.36 -8.36 1.19
CA GLN A 102 -6.77 -8.96 2.46
C GLN A 102 -6.64 -10.49 2.46
N TYR A 103 -6.81 -11.13 1.30
CA TYR A 103 -6.50 -12.56 1.17
C TYR A 103 -5.02 -12.83 1.48
N VAL A 104 -4.12 -11.99 0.94
CA VAL A 104 -2.68 -12.06 1.24
C VAL A 104 -2.39 -11.77 2.73
N MET A 105 -3.09 -10.81 3.34
CA MET A 105 -2.96 -10.52 4.77
C MET A 105 -3.34 -11.74 5.63
N CYS A 106 -4.46 -12.39 5.32
CA CYS A 106 -4.89 -13.62 6.01
C CYS A 106 -3.87 -14.73 5.81
N ALA A 107 -3.40 -14.93 4.57
CA ALA A 107 -2.35 -15.90 4.25
C ALA A 107 -1.08 -15.67 5.09
N LEU A 108 -0.61 -14.43 5.17
CA LEU A 108 0.56 -14.05 5.98
C LEU A 108 0.33 -14.32 7.47
N ALA A 109 -0.83 -13.96 8.00
CA ALA A 109 -1.17 -14.17 9.40
C ALA A 109 -1.20 -15.65 9.75
N ASP A 110 -1.92 -16.44 8.97
CA ASP A 110 -2.05 -17.88 9.18
C ASP A 110 -0.69 -18.57 9.04
N ASP A 111 0.09 -18.23 8.00
CA ASP A 111 1.43 -18.78 7.77
C ASP A 111 2.40 -18.46 8.91
N MET A 112 2.32 -17.23 9.46
CA MET A 112 3.18 -16.82 10.57
C MET A 112 2.77 -17.46 11.90
N LEU A 113 1.47 -17.48 12.21
CA LEU A 113 0.96 -17.98 13.49
C LEU A 113 0.94 -19.51 13.56
N LEU A 114 0.71 -20.20 12.43
CA LEU A 114 0.80 -21.65 12.36
C LEU A 114 2.22 -22.20 12.45
N TYR A 115 3.23 -21.37 12.21
CA TYR A 115 4.62 -21.83 12.15
C TYR A 115 5.58 -21.00 13.00
N ASP A 116 5.03 -20.25 13.95
CA ASP A 116 5.82 -19.69 15.05
C ASP A 116 6.19 -20.79 16.03
N ASP A 117 7.50 -21.05 16.19
CA ASP A 117 8.02 -22.13 17.03
C ASP A 117 7.79 -21.91 18.53
N ALA A 118 7.39 -20.70 18.93
CA ALA A 118 7.16 -20.32 20.33
C ALA A 118 5.67 -20.32 20.76
N CYS A 119 4.76 -20.84 19.94
CA CYS A 119 3.31 -20.75 20.20
C CYS A 119 2.67 -22.13 20.42
N ASP A 120 2.34 -22.46 21.66
CA ASP A 120 1.54 -23.65 22.03
C ASP A 120 0.10 -23.59 21.48
N GLY A 121 -0.36 -22.39 21.10
CA GLY A 121 -1.67 -22.15 20.49
C GLY A 121 -1.80 -22.59 19.04
N ARG A 122 -0.78 -23.18 18.42
CA ARG A 122 -0.79 -23.55 17.00
C ARG A 122 -1.95 -24.48 16.60
N LEU A 123 -2.21 -25.50 17.42
CA LEU A 123 -3.30 -26.46 17.16
C LEU A 123 -4.66 -25.77 17.23
N LEU A 124 -4.83 -24.87 18.19
CA LEU A 124 -6.03 -24.05 18.32
C LEU A 124 -6.16 -23.06 17.16
N TRP A 125 -5.05 -22.48 16.69
CA TRP A 125 -5.05 -21.57 15.55
C TRP A 125 -5.46 -22.27 14.24
N ARG A 126 -5.18 -23.57 14.08
CA ARG A 126 -5.64 -24.35 12.91
C ARG A 126 -7.16 -24.40 12.78
N GLU A 127 -7.87 -24.30 13.90
CA GLU A 127 -9.34 -24.26 13.93
C GLU A 127 -9.86 -22.85 13.58
N GLU A 128 -9.05 -21.81 13.86
CA GLU A 128 -9.41 -20.39 13.80
C GLU A 128 -8.71 -19.61 12.65
N LEU A 129 -8.26 -20.30 11.59
CA LEU A 129 -7.56 -19.67 10.46
C LEU A 129 -8.33 -18.49 9.88
N LEU A 130 -7.64 -17.35 9.73
CA LEU A 130 -8.25 -16.14 9.18
C LEU A 130 -8.71 -16.34 7.74
N GLU A 131 -7.97 -17.12 6.93
CA GLU A 131 -8.41 -17.48 5.58
C GLU A 131 -9.77 -18.19 5.62
N SER A 132 -9.95 -19.13 6.55
CA SER A 132 -11.20 -19.87 6.69
C SER A 132 -12.34 -18.96 7.13
N ARG A 133 -12.08 -18.07 8.09
CA ARG A 133 -13.09 -17.12 8.62
C ARG A 133 -13.51 -16.08 7.57
N MET A 134 -12.56 -15.54 6.82
CA MET A 134 -12.80 -14.45 5.87
C MET A 134 -13.22 -14.91 4.47
N PHE A 135 -12.71 -16.05 4.01
CA PHE A 135 -12.84 -16.51 2.62
C PHE A 135 -13.41 -17.92 2.48
N GLY A 136 -13.58 -18.67 3.58
CA GLY A 136 -14.11 -20.03 3.54
C GLY A 136 -13.14 -21.04 2.89
N THR A 137 -11.85 -20.73 2.82
CA THR A 137 -10.83 -21.59 2.20
C THR A 137 -9.66 -21.84 3.16
N ARG A 138 -8.85 -22.87 2.85
CA ARG A 138 -7.66 -23.26 3.63
C ARG A 138 -6.46 -23.61 2.73
N ILE A 139 -6.32 -22.89 1.61
CA ILE A 139 -5.34 -23.21 0.56
C ILE A 139 -4.51 -21.98 0.15
N ALA A 140 -4.46 -20.96 1.00
CA ALA A 140 -3.68 -19.74 0.73
C ALA A 140 -2.19 -20.01 0.55
N GLY A 141 -1.64 -21.01 1.26
CA GLY A 141 -0.23 -21.41 1.13
C GLY A 141 0.19 -21.80 -0.30
N GLU A 142 -0.75 -22.32 -1.10
CA GLU A 142 -0.54 -22.68 -2.50
C GLU A 142 -1.04 -21.57 -3.45
N ARG A 143 -2.28 -21.11 -3.24
CA ARG A 143 -2.92 -20.10 -4.10
C ARG A 143 -2.15 -18.79 -4.18
N PHE A 144 -1.45 -18.42 -3.10
CA PHE A 144 -0.60 -17.23 -3.08
C PHE A 144 0.41 -17.26 -4.23
N PHE A 145 1.13 -18.37 -4.41
CA PHE A 145 2.20 -18.43 -5.41
C PHE A 145 1.66 -18.58 -6.83
N ASP A 146 0.50 -19.24 -7.00
CA ASP A 146 -0.16 -19.32 -8.30
C ASP A 146 -0.63 -17.94 -8.76
N ARG A 147 -1.15 -17.13 -7.84
CA ARG A 147 -1.52 -15.74 -8.11
C ARG A 147 -0.29 -14.86 -8.31
N ALA A 148 0.77 -15.04 -7.52
CA ALA A 148 2.04 -14.33 -7.71
C ALA A 148 2.66 -14.59 -9.09
N ALA A 149 2.64 -15.85 -9.54
CA ALA A 149 3.11 -16.22 -10.88
C ALA A 149 2.26 -15.56 -11.98
N ARG A 150 0.94 -15.50 -11.80
CA ARG A 150 0.04 -14.80 -12.73
C ARG A 150 0.34 -13.30 -12.78
N ILE A 151 0.52 -12.66 -11.63
CA ILE A 151 0.88 -11.23 -11.52
C ILE A 151 2.21 -10.94 -12.21
N ALA A 152 3.19 -11.84 -12.07
CA ALA A 152 4.49 -11.68 -12.73
C ALA A 152 4.44 -11.95 -14.24
N GLY A 153 3.60 -12.90 -14.68
CA GLY A 153 3.50 -13.30 -16.08
C GLY A 153 2.56 -12.42 -16.93
N LEU A 154 1.55 -11.80 -16.30
CA LEU A 154 0.60 -10.92 -16.97
C LEU A 154 0.90 -9.47 -16.57
N ALA A 155 1.25 -8.64 -17.56
CA ALA A 155 1.42 -7.20 -17.36
C ALA A 155 0.06 -6.47 -17.31
N ASP A 156 -0.89 -6.97 -16.51
CA ASP A 156 -2.18 -6.32 -16.32
C ASP A 156 -2.14 -5.29 -15.18
N ARG A 157 -3.09 -4.35 -15.22
CA ARG A 157 -3.07 -3.19 -14.31
C ARG A 157 -3.33 -3.60 -12.86
N ASP A 158 -4.18 -4.60 -12.64
CA ASP A 158 -4.52 -5.08 -11.30
C ASP A 158 -3.38 -5.87 -10.67
N GLY A 159 -2.69 -6.70 -11.46
CA GLY A 159 -1.50 -7.40 -11.01
C GLY A 159 -0.38 -6.45 -10.61
N GLN A 160 -0.14 -5.39 -11.39
CA GLN A 160 0.83 -4.35 -11.03
C GLN A 160 0.50 -3.68 -9.68
N GLU A 161 -0.78 -3.39 -9.42
CA GLU A 161 -1.22 -2.80 -8.14
C GLU A 161 -1.07 -3.78 -6.96
N LEU A 162 -1.19 -5.09 -7.18
CA LEU A 162 -1.06 -6.13 -6.15
C LEU A 162 0.38 -6.63 -5.94
N ALA A 163 1.26 -6.53 -6.94
CA ALA A 163 2.63 -7.02 -6.86
C ALA A 163 3.40 -6.53 -5.62
N PRO A 164 3.30 -5.25 -5.19
CA PRO A 164 3.93 -4.79 -3.96
C PRO A 164 3.41 -5.47 -2.70
N VAL A 165 2.11 -5.80 -2.64
CA VAL A 165 1.50 -6.47 -1.47
C VAL A 165 2.03 -7.88 -1.33
N TYR A 166 2.11 -8.63 -2.45
CA TYR A 166 2.69 -9.97 -2.49
C TYR A 166 4.18 -9.93 -2.14
N LEU A 167 4.93 -8.98 -2.71
CA LEU A 167 6.34 -8.80 -2.40
C LEU A 167 6.55 -8.48 -0.92
N LEU A 168 5.73 -7.60 -0.35
CA LEU A 168 5.77 -7.25 1.07
C LEU A 168 5.51 -8.49 1.94
N ALA A 169 4.50 -9.31 1.63
CA ALA A 169 4.22 -10.53 2.38
C ALA A 169 5.43 -11.48 2.42
N LEU A 170 6.13 -11.67 1.29
CA LEU A 170 7.38 -12.44 1.25
C LEU A 170 8.48 -11.82 2.11
N CYS A 171 8.60 -10.48 2.10
CA CYS A 171 9.58 -9.77 2.93
C CYS A 171 9.26 -9.86 4.43
N LEU A 172 7.98 -9.94 4.80
CA LEU A 172 7.51 -10.12 6.17
C LEU A 172 7.60 -11.57 6.65
N GLY A 173 8.05 -12.49 5.80
CA GLY A 173 8.36 -13.87 6.17
C GLY A 173 7.34 -14.91 5.74
N PHE A 174 6.38 -14.57 4.88
CA PHE A 174 5.48 -15.57 4.28
C PHE A 174 6.30 -16.61 3.51
N ARG A 175 6.08 -17.90 3.82
CA ARG A 175 6.71 -19.02 3.11
C ARG A 175 5.71 -19.89 2.38
N GLY A 176 4.49 -20.04 2.88
CA GLY A 176 3.45 -20.88 2.27
C GLY A 176 3.96 -22.29 1.98
N ARG A 177 3.80 -22.77 0.74
CA ARG A 177 4.33 -24.08 0.29
C ARG A 177 5.86 -24.18 0.26
N HIS A 178 6.60 -23.07 0.33
CA HIS A 178 8.06 -23.01 0.16
C HIS A 178 8.85 -22.92 1.48
N ARG A 179 8.63 -23.86 2.40
CA ARG A 179 9.20 -23.84 3.76
C ARG A 179 10.55 -24.54 3.90
N GLY A 180 10.93 -25.40 2.95
CA GLY A 180 12.19 -26.12 3.00
C GLY A 180 13.41 -25.21 2.83
N PRO A 181 14.57 -25.55 3.43
CA PRO A 181 15.82 -24.81 3.21
C PRO A 181 16.23 -24.79 1.72
N GLU A 182 15.90 -25.86 0.99
CA GLU A 182 16.13 -25.99 -0.46
C GLU A 182 15.23 -25.08 -1.30
N GLU A 183 14.17 -24.51 -0.71
CA GLU A 183 13.18 -23.68 -1.41
C GLU A 183 13.47 -22.18 -1.27
N ALA A 184 14.50 -21.81 -0.51
CA ALA A 184 14.97 -20.42 -0.42
C ALA A 184 15.29 -19.79 -1.80
N PRO A 185 15.87 -20.50 -2.79
CA PRO A 185 16.02 -20.00 -4.16
C PRO A 185 14.68 -19.71 -4.85
N ALA A 186 13.67 -20.58 -4.69
CA ALA A 186 12.35 -20.39 -5.28
C ALA A 186 11.65 -19.15 -4.71
N LEU A 187 11.70 -18.95 -3.39
CA LEU A 187 11.20 -17.73 -2.75
C LEU A 187 11.89 -16.46 -3.29
N ARG A 188 13.20 -16.50 -3.50
CA ARG A 188 13.95 -15.38 -4.09
C ARG A 188 13.53 -15.11 -5.53
N GLN A 189 13.28 -16.15 -6.32
CA GLN A 189 12.81 -16.01 -7.70
C GLN A 189 11.43 -15.35 -7.75
N HIS A 190 10.49 -15.79 -6.90
CA HIS A 190 9.17 -15.15 -6.78
C HIS A 190 9.29 -13.68 -6.37
N ALA A 191 10.14 -13.38 -5.37
CA ALA A 191 10.34 -12.00 -4.93
C ALA A 191 10.94 -11.11 -6.04
N LYS A 192 11.89 -11.63 -6.83
CA LYS A 192 12.44 -10.92 -8.01
C LYS A 192 11.35 -10.65 -9.06
N ALA A 193 10.55 -11.65 -9.39
CA ALA A 193 9.50 -11.53 -10.40
C ALA A 193 8.40 -10.53 -9.98
N LEU A 194 8.02 -10.54 -8.69
CA LEU A 194 7.08 -9.58 -8.13
C LEU A 194 7.66 -8.16 -8.07
N PHE A 195 8.96 -8.03 -7.80
CA PHE A 195 9.65 -6.73 -7.85
C PHE A 195 9.65 -6.15 -9.27
N GLU A 196 9.93 -6.98 -10.27
CA GLU A 196 9.86 -6.60 -11.68
C GLU A 196 8.45 -6.19 -12.07
N ALA A 197 7.42 -6.94 -11.67
CA ALA A 197 6.02 -6.59 -11.90
C ALA A 197 5.60 -5.28 -11.22
N ALA A 198 6.10 -5.02 -10.00
CA ALA A 198 5.79 -3.82 -9.23
C ALA A 198 6.47 -2.55 -9.78
N THR A 199 7.71 -2.67 -10.26
CA THR A 199 8.58 -1.51 -10.57
C THR A 199 8.87 -1.32 -12.05
N GLY A 200 8.62 -2.34 -12.87
CA GLY A 200 9.06 -2.40 -14.26
C GLY A 200 10.58 -2.45 -14.43
N ARG A 201 11.34 -2.75 -13.37
CA ARG A 201 12.81 -2.82 -13.36
C ARG A 201 13.28 -4.14 -12.80
N GLN A 202 14.41 -4.63 -13.31
CA GLN A 202 15.10 -5.77 -12.69
C GLN A 202 15.75 -5.34 -11.36
N PRO A 203 15.71 -6.18 -10.32
CA PRO A 203 16.41 -5.89 -9.08
C PRO A 203 17.92 -5.90 -9.34
N ASP A 204 18.62 -4.90 -8.79
CA ASP A 204 20.07 -4.80 -8.93
C ASP A 204 20.75 -6.07 -8.38
N ALA A 205 21.81 -6.53 -9.04
CA ALA A 205 22.58 -7.68 -8.58
C ALA A 205 23.26 -7.45 -7.20
N ARG A 206 23.21 -6.23 -6.66
CA ARG A 206 23.66 -5.90 -5.30
C ARG A 206 22.58 -6.07 -4.24
N MET A 207 21.31 -6.21 -4.62
CA MET A 207 20.18 -6.49 -3.72
C MET A 207 20.09 -7.95 -3.30
N HIS A 208 20.97 -8.81 -3.81
CA HIS A 208 21.11 -10.19 -3.35
C HIS A 208 21.47 -10.22 -1.86
N GLY A 209 20.48 -10.54 -1.03
CA GLY A 209 20.71 -11.12 0.30
C GLY A 209 20.10 -10.41 1.49
N ARG A 210 19.73 -9.11 1.45
CA ARG A 210 19.25 -8.44 2.69
C ARG A 210 18.15 -7.38 2.55
N LEU A 211 17.84 -6.86 1.37
CA LEU A 211 17.10 -5.59 1.29
C LEU A 211 16.02 -5.51 0.19
N LEU A 212 15.18 -6.54 0.04
CA LEU A 212 13.88 -6.36 -0.65
C LEU A 212 12.82 -5.72 0.29
N ALA A 213 12.96 -5.93 1.61
CA ALA A 213 12.08 -5.32 2.61
C ALA A 213 12.14 -3.78 2.63
N PRO A 214 13.33 -3.13 2.55
CA PRO A 214 13.42 -1.68 2.45
C PRO A 214 12.88 -1.13 1.14
N LEU A 215 12.68 -1.89 0.07
CA LEU A 215 12.03 -1.37 -1.14
C LEU A 215 10.51 -1.37 -1.00
N ALA A 216 9.94 -2.44 -0.43
CA ALA A 216 8.52 -2.45 -0.08
C ALA A 216 8.22 -1.31 0.93
N ILE A 217 9.09 -1.13 1.94
CA ILE A 217 8.99 -0.07 2.94
C ILE A 217 9.39 1.33 2.38
N ALA A 218 10.41 1.45 1.54
CA ALA A 218 10.79 2.72 0.91
C ALA A 218 9.79 3.12 -0.19
N SER A 219 8.98 2.21 -0.71
CA SER A 219 7.82 2.60 -1.54
C SER A 219 6.70 3.22 -0.69
N VAL A 220 6.62 2.86 0.59
CA VAL A 220 5.72 3.47 1.59
C VAL A 220 6.25 4.82 2.10
N GLN A 221 7.57 4.95 2.32
CA GLN A 221 8.19 6.21 2.79
C GLN A 221 8.60 7.16 1.66
N GLY A 222 8.91 6.62 0.49
CA GLY A 222 9.34 7.34 -0.70
C GLY A 222 8.17 7.78 -1.55
N GLY A 223 7.34 8.68 -1.00
CA GLY A 223 6.46 9.55 -1.78
C GLY A 223 7.23 10.55 -2.66
N GLY A 224 8.29 10.12 -3.33
CA GLY A 224 9.24 11.02 -3.97
C GLY A 224 10.39 10.36 -4.75
N ALA A 225 10.34 9.08 -5.09
CA ALA A 225 11.17 8.63 -6.22
C ALA A 225 10.50 9.22 -7.48
N PRO A 226 11.16 10.11 -8.25
CA PRO A 226 10.54 10.71 -9.40
C PRO A 226 10.17 9.58 -10.34
N LEU A 227 8.86 9.30 -10.44
CA LEU A 227 8.28 8.63 -11.57
C LEU A 227 8.98 9.24 -12.76
N ARG A 228 9.71 8.40 -13.51
CA ARG A 228 10.40 8.80 -14.73
C ARG A 228 9.33 9.48 -15.57
N ARG A 229 9.31 10.81 -15.50
CA ARG A 229 8.43 11.67 -16.27
C ARG A 229 8.71 11.22 -17.69
N MET A 230 7.75 10.50 -18.27
CA MET A 230 7.69 10.30 -19.70
C MET A 230 7.91 11.70 -20.25
N ARG A 231 9.09 11.92 -20.85
CA ARG A 231 9.59 13.25 -21.18
C ARG A 231 8.52 13.87 -22.06
N SER A 232 7.66 14.70 -21.47
CA SER A 232 6.64 15.45 -22.17
C SER A 232 7.44 16.37 -23.06
N PHE A 233 7.64 15.91 -24.29
CA PHE A 233 8.11 16.69 -25.41
C PHE A 233 7.39 18.05 -25.36
N GLY A 234 8.10 19.15 -25.62
CA GLY A 234 7.90 20.53 -25.13
C GLY A 234 6.57 21.26 -25.38
N TRP A 235 5.44 20.57 -25.45
CA TRP A 235 4.09 21.10 -25.55
C TRP A 235 3.73 22.20 -24.54
N PRO A 236 4.10 22.15 -23.24
CA PRO A 236 3.80 23.26 -22.34
C PRO A 236 4.66 24.51 -22.64
N ALA A 237 5.88 24.33 -23.14
CA ALA A 237 6.71 25.46 -23.58
C ALA A 237 6.17 26.09 -24.88
N LEU A 238 5.66 25.26 -25.80
CA LEU A 238 5.04 25.70 -27.03
C LEU A 238 3.70 26.41 -26.76
N ALA A 239 2.86 25.87 -25.87
CA ALA A 239 1.63 26.51 -25.43
C ALA A 239 1.89 27.84 -24.70
N GLY A 240 2.91 27.89 -23.83
CA GLY A 240 3.33 29.13 -23.17
C GLY A 240 3.83 30.18 -24.16
N GLY A 241 4.61 29.78 -25.16
CA GLY A 241 5.08 30.68 -26.23
C GLY A 241 3.94 31.25 -27.08
N VAL A 242 2.97 30.42 -27.46
CA VAL A 242 1.78 30.86 -28.20
C VAL A 242 0.94 31.83 -27.38
N ALA A 243 0.74 31.56 -26.08
CA ALA A 243 -0.03 32.47 -25.22
C ALA A 243 0.67 33.83 -25.04
N ALA A 244 2.00 33.82 -24.87
CA ALA A 244 2.78 35.06 -24.77
C ALA A 244 2.74 35.88 -26.08
N ALA A 245 2.87 35.23 -27.24
CA ALA A 245 2.75 35.89 -28.54
C ALA A 245 1.35 36.49 -28.75
N PHE A 246 0.30 35.76 -28.37
CA PHE A 246 -1.08 36.27 -28.41
C PHE A 246 -1.27 37.50 -27.52
N LEU A 247 -0.76 37.47 -26.28
CA LEU A 247 -0.82 38.61 -25.36
C LEU A 247 -0.09 39.83 -25.93
N LEU A 248 1.12 39.65 -26.48
CA LEU A 248 1.89 40.76 -27.07
C LEU A 248 1.18 41.37 -28.28
N LEU A 249 0.63 40.53 -29.17
CA LEU A 249 -0.15 40.99 -30.32
C LEU A 249 -1.42 41.72 -29.88
N SER A 250 -2.13 41.19 -28.89
CA SER A 250 -3.34 41.81 -28.34
C SER A 250 -3.04 43.19 -27.73
N THR A 251 -1.96 43.31 -26.94
CA THR A 251 -1.58 44.58 -26.32
C THR A 251 -1.11 45.59 -27.37
N GLY A 252 -0.30 45.17 -28.35
CA GLY A 252 0.14 46.05 -29.43
C GLY A 252 -1.03 46.56 -30.28
N LEU A 253 -1.98 45.69 -30.61
CA LEU A 253 -3.16 46.05 -31.38
C LEU A 253 -4.08 47.00 -30.60
N TRP A 254 -4.23 46.80 -29.29
CA TRP A 254 -4.98 47.72 -28.42
C TRP A 254 -4.35 49.11 -28.39
N PHE A 255 -3.03 49.22 -28.26
CA PHE A 255 -2.33 50.50 -28.33
C PHE A 255 -2.49 51.17 -29.69
N TRP A 256 -2.39 50.41 -30.78
CA TRP A 256 -2.55 50.94 -32.14
C TRP A 256 -3.98 51.46 -32.38
N LEU A 257 -5.00 50.67 -32.05
CA LEU A 257 -6.43 51.03 -32.19
C LEU A 257 -6.86 52.15 -31.26
N THR A 258 -6.27 52.26 -30.07
CA THR A 258 -6.65 53.28 -29.08
C THR A 258 -5.90 54.60 -29.29
N SER A 259 -4.70 54.58 -29.92
CA SER A 259 -3.94 55.79 -30.24
C SER A 259 -4.73 56.90 -30.97
N PRO A 260 -5.63 56.63 -31.96
CA PRO A 260 -6.41 57.68 -32.60
C PRO A 260 -7.50 58.29 -31.71
N VAL A 261 -7.97 57.59 -30.67
CA VAL A 261 -9.01 58.10 -29.76
C VAL A 261 -8.45 59.24 -28.88
N TRP A 262 -7.18 59.13 -28.48
CA TRP A 262 -6.49 60.19 -27.72
C TRP A 262 -6.33 61.47 -28.54
N HIS A 263 -6.03 61.34 -29.84
CA HIS A 263 -5.87 62.49 -30.73
C HIS A 263 -7.22 63.19 -31.02
N ALA A 264 -8.31 62.42 -31.12
CA ALA A 264 -9.66 62.98 -31.29
C ALA A 264 -10.17 63.69 -30.02
N ALA A 265 -9.87 63.16 -28.83
CA ALA A 265 -10.24 63.79 -27.57
C ALA A 265 -9.52 65.14 -27.36
N GLU A 266 -8.24 65.22 -27.71
CA GLU A 266 -7.44 66.45 -27.61
C GLU A 266 -8.00 67.58 -28.51
N LEU A 267 -8.50 67.24 -29.70
CA LEU A 267 -9.08 68.21 -30.64
C LEU A 267 -10.42 68.78 -30.15
N ILE A 268 -11.26 67.97 -29.50
CA ILE A 268 -12.52 68.43 -28.91
C ILE A 268 -12.27 69.36 -27.73
N PHE A 269 -11.30 69.04 -26.87
CA PHE A 269 -10.94 69.89 -25.73
C PHE A 269 -10.31 71.23 -26.15
N ARG A 270 -9.61 71.29 -27.28
CA ARG A 270 -9.07 72.55 -27.82
C ARG A 270 -10.11 73.40 -28.55
N ALA A 271 -11.14 72.79 -29.13
CA ALA A 271 -12.24 73.50 -29.78
C ALA A 271 -13.28 74.05 -28.78
N ALA A 272 -13.30 73.54 -27.55
CA ALA A 272 -14.20 73.97 -26.48
C ALA A 272 -13.65 75.11 -25.61
N ARG A 273 -12.47 75.65 -25.93
CA ARG A 273 -11.84 76.79 -25.24
C ARG A 273 -11.73 77.98 -26.18
#